data_AF-A0A7J7PAM1-F1
#
_entry.id   AF-A0A7J7PAM1-F1
#
_cell.length_a   1.000
_cell.length_b   1.000
_cell.length_c   1.000
_cell.angle_alpha   90.00
_cell.angle_beta   90.00
_cell.angle_gamma   90.00
#
_symmetry.space_group_name_H-M   'P 1'
#
loop_
_entity.id
_entity.type
_entity.pdbx_description
1 polymer ?
#
loop_
_entity_poly.entity_id
_entity_poly.type
_entity_poly.pdbx_seq_one_letter_code
_entity_poly.pdbx_strand_id
1 'polypeptide(L)'
;MDLYTLCVWIPSLLLLPLISQFIRNKRGGIRSRPPPSPSRLYIISRMFGSLLYRSLTQLSKKHGPVILLQLGSVPVLVVSSAEGAREVLKTHDHVFCNRPVLEGFRKHLYNFKDVTLSP
;
A
#
# COMPACT_ATOMS: atom_id res chain seq x y z
N MET A 1 8.28 -35.04 41.09
CA MET A 1 7.50 -34.19 40.16
C MET A 1 7.02 -33.00 40.97
N ASP A 2 7.89 -32.01 41.02
CA ASP A 2 8.17 -31.31 42.28
C ASP A 2 7.34 -30.03 42.38
N LEU A 3 6.77 -29.76 43.54
CA LEU A 3 5.96 -28.56 43.84
C LEU A 3 6.62 -27.26 43.36
N TYR A 4 7.96 -27.24 43.32
CA TYR A 4 8.78 -26.16 42.80
C TYR A 4 8.58 -25.89 41.30
N THR A 5 8.44 -26.93 40.47
CA THR A 5 8.22 -26.74 39.02
C THR A 5 6.84 -26.15 38.75
N LEU A 6 5.82 -26.56 39.50
CA LEU A 6 4.48 -25.95 39.42
C LEU A 6 4.48 -24.50 39.88
N CYS A 7 5.21 -24.18 40.95
CA CYS A 7 5.31 -22.82 41.50
C CYS A 7 5.98 -21.83 40.51
N VAL A 8 6.89 -22.30 39.66
CA VAL A 8 7.55 -21.47 38.64
C VAL A 8 6.73 -21.37 37.34
N TRP A 9 6.08 -22.46 36.92
CA TRP A 9 5.37 -22.49 35.64
C TRP A 9 4.03 -21.75 35.66
N ILE A 10 3.29 -21.79 36.76
CA ILE A 10 1.99 -21.11 36.91
C ILE A 10 2.10 -19.58 36.72
N PRO A 11 2.99 -18.85 37.40
CA PRO A 11 3.14 -17.41 37.20
C PRO A 11 3.74 -17.07 35.83
N SER A 12 4.63 -17.90 35.29
CA SER A 12 5.18 -17.70 33.94
C SER A 12 4.09 -17.76 32.87
N LEU A 13 3.19 -18.75 32.96
CA LEU A 13 2.06 -18.93 32.05
C LEU A 13 1.08 -17.75 32.10
N LEU A 14 0.93 -17.10 33.26
CA LEU A 14 0.05 -15.95 33.42
C LEU A 14 0.72 -14.61 33.05
N LEU A 15 2.03 -14.46 33.29
CA LEU A 15 2.77 -13.22 33.02
C LEU A 15 3.07 -13.03 31.53
N LEU A 16 3.40 -14.10 30.80
CA LEU A 16 3.69 -14.05 29.36
C LEU A 16 2.56 -13.40 28.52
N PRO A 17 1.27 -13.77 28.67
CA PRO A 17 0.19 -13.13 27.92
C PRO A 17 -0.08 -11.69 28.37
N LEU A 18 0.10 -11.36 29.65
CA LEU A 18 -0.04 -9.99 30.17
C LEU A 18 1.01 -9.04 29.58
N ILE A 19 2.27 -9.48 29.53
CA ILE A 19 3.37 -8.72 28.91
C ILE A 19 3.13 -8.57 27.41
N SER A 20 2.69 -9.64 26.73
CA SER A 20 2.34 -9.60 25.30
C SER A 20 1.21 -8.61 25.00
N GLN A 21 0.15 -8.58 25.83
CA GLN A 21 -0.92 -7.61 25.70
C GLN A 21 -0.45 -6.18 25.94
N PHE A 22 0.38 -5.95 26.96
CA PHE A 22 0.91 -4.63 27.28
C PHE A 22 1.81 -4.08 26.16
N ILE A 23 2.66 -4.93 25.57
CA ILE A 23 3.49 -4.57 24.41
C ILE A 23 2.60 -4.27 23.18
N ARG A 24 1.56 -5.07 22.93
CA ARG A 24 0.62 -4.82 21.83
C ARG A 24 -0.16 -3.51 22.01
N ASN A 25 -0.55 -3.17 23.24
CA ASN A 25 -1.29 -1.95 23.54
C ASN A 25 -0.41 -0.69 23.36
N LYS A 26 0.88 -0.77 23.72
CA LYS A 26 1.86 0.29 23.43
C LYS A 26 2.22 0.41 21.95
N ARG A 27 2.06 -0.66 21.16
CA ARG A 27 2.18 -0.64 19.70
C ARG A 27 0.92 -0.11 18.98
N GLY A 28 -0.08 0.36 19.74
CA GLY A 28 -1.19 1.16 19.22
C GLY A 28 -0.75 2.56 18.79
N GLY A 29 0.36 2.68 18.05
CA GLY A 29 0.66 3.88 17.29
C GLY A 29 -0.38 4.05 16.20
N ILE A 30 -0.64 5.31 15.83
CA ILE A 30 -1.58 5.73 14.79
C ILE A 30 -1.54 4.73 13.63
N ARG A 31 -2.52 3.82 13.58
CA ARG A 31 -2.70 2.96 12.42
C ARG A 31 -3.15 3.89 11.31
N SER A 32 -2.20 4.36 10.51
CA SER A 32 -2.48 5.09 9.29
C SER A 32 -3.45 4.23 8.50
N ARG A 33 -4.71 4.67 8.43
CA ARG A 33 -5.73 3.93 7.71
C ARG A 33 -5.28 3.93 6.25
N PRO A 34 -5.26 2.77 5.59
CA PRO A 34 -4.90 2.74 4.18
C PRO A 34 -5.83 3.70 3.42
N PRO A 35 -5.31 4.36 2.38
CA PRO A 35 -6.13 5.28 1.60
C PRO A 35 -7.37 4.55 1.06
N PRO A 36 -8.49 5.26 0.89
CA PRO A 36 -9.74 4.67 0.42
C PRO A 36 -9.52 3.95 -0.91
N SER A 37 -9.97 2.69 -0.98
CA SER A 37 -9.88 1.85 -2.18
C SER A 37 -11.26 1.64 -2.77
N PRO A 38 -11.53 2.11 -4.00
CA PRO A 38 -12.77 1.78 -4.70
C PRO A 38 -12.81 0.28 -5.08
N SER A 39 -14.02 -0.22 -5.36
CA SER A 39 -14.24 -1.63 -5.66
C SER A 39 -13.51 -2.09 -6.93
N ARG A 40 -12.87 -3.26 -6.84
CA ARG A 40 -11.93 -3.84 -7.82
C ARG A 40 -12.51 -3.98 -9.25
N LEU A 41 -13.80 -4.27 -9.35
CA LEU A 41 -14.47 -4.56 -10.63
C LEU A 41 -14.81 -3.29 -11.44
N TYR A 42 -14.96 -2.14 -10.79
CA TYR A 42 -15.42 -0.90 -11.44
C TYR A 42 -14.28 -0.10 -12.09
N ILE A 43 -13.03 -0.34 -11.72
CA ILE A 43 -11.87 0.44 -12.17
C ILE A 43 -11.49 0.05 -13.61
N ILE A 44 -11.49 -1.26 -13.88
CA ILE A 44 -11.09 -1.83 -15.18
C ILE A 44 -12.07 -1.36 -16.26
N SER A 45 -13.39 -1.50 -16.07
CA SER A 45 -14.38 -1.27 -17.13
C SER A 45 -14.53 0.19 -17.61
N ARG A 46 -14.23 1.19 -16.78
CA ARG A 46 -14.43 2.61 -17.12
C ARG A 46 -13.20 3.31 -17.70
N MET A 47 -12.03 2.67 -17.62
CA MET A 47 -10.76 3.21 -18.14
C MET A 47 -10.52 2.90 -19.63
N PHE A 48 -11.22 1.92 -20.23
CA PHE A 48 -10.95 1.44 -21.60
C PHE A 48 -11.56 2.26 -22.74
N GLY A 49 -12.33 3.33 -22.47
CA GLY A 49 -12.97 4.12 -23.53
C GLY A 49 -12.88 5.65 -23.38
N SER A 50 -12.39 6.15 -22.23
CA SER A 50 -12.21 7.57 -21.98
C SER A 50 -10.79 7.82 -21.51
N LEU A 51 -10.21 8.97 -21.88
CA LEU A 51 -8.86 9.39 -21.46
C LEU A 51 -8.63 9.06 -19.98
N LEU A 52 -7.65 8.20 -19.71
CA LEU A 52 -7.34 7.65 -18.39
C LEU A 52 -7.21 8.73 -17.31
N TYR A 53 -6.66 9.90 -17.66
CA TYR A 53 -6.57 11.04 -16.74
C TYR A 53 -7.93 11.55 -16.26
N ARG A 54 -8.97 11.54 -17.11
CA ARG A 54 -10.31 12.04 -16.77
C ARG A 54 -10.99 11.11 -15.78
N SER A 55 -10.88 9.80 -15.99
CA SER A 55 -11.46 8.81 -15.09
C SER A 55 -10.78 8.84 -13.72
N LEU A 56 -9.44 8.96 -13.67
CA LEU A 56 -8.70 9.16 -12.42
C LEU A 56 -9.10 10.45 -11.69
N THR A 57 -9.27 11.55 -12.43
CA THR A 57 -9.71 12.84 -11.85
C THR A 57 -11.10 12.72 -11.23
N GLN A 58 -12.05 12.09 -11.92
CA GLN A 58 -13.39 11.86 -11.38
C GLN A 58 -13.37 10.97 -10.13
N LEU A 59 -12.48 9.97 -10.11
CA LEU A 59 -12.34 9.07 -8.98
C LEU A 59 -11.77 9.78 -7.76
N SER A 60 -10.76 10.64 -7.97
CA SER A 60 -10.22 11.48 -6.90
C SER A 60 -11.26 12.45 -6.34
N LYS A 61 -12.10 13.06 -7.20
CA LYS A 61 -13.21 13.92 -6.73
C LYS A 61 -14.21 13.17 -5.84
N LYS A 62 -14.40 11.86 -6.05
CA LYS A 62 -15.36 11.04 -5.30
C LYS A 62 -14.78 10.46 -4.01
N HIS A 63 -13.53 10.00 -4.04
CA HIS A 63 -12.92 9.23 -2.94
C HIS A 63 -11.85 10.01 -2.16
N GLY A 64 -11.43 11.17 -2.68
CA GLY A 64 -10.42 12.03 -2.06
C GLY A 64 -9.14 12.17 -2.89
N PRO A 65 -8.21 13.03 -2.44
CA PRO A 65 -6.97 13.33 -3.16
C PRO A 65 -5.96 12.18 -3.15
N VAL A 66 -6.10 11.20 -2.26
CA VAL A 66 -5.22 10.03 -2.17
C VAL A 66 -6.06 8.77 -2.18
N ILE A 67 -5.90 7.94 -3.20
CA ILE A 67 -6.73 6.73 -3.41
C ILE A 67 -5.84 5.55 -3.78
N LEU A 68 -6.19 4.36 -3.31
CA LEU A 68 -5.50 3.12 -3.70
C LEU A 68 -6.35 2.36 -4.73
N LEU A 69 -5.80 2.14 -5.92
CA LEU A 69 -6.44 1.42 -7.00
C LEU A 69 -5.85 0.03 -7.16
N GLN A 70 -6.62 -0.88 -7.74
CA GLN A 70 -6.16 -2.20 -8.15
C GLN A 70 -6.28 -2.27 -9.68
N LEU A 71 -5.15 -2.13 -10.38
CA LEU A 71 -5.10 -2.24 -11.83
C LEU A 71 -4.79 -3.70 -12.20
N GLY A 72 -5.84 -4.48 -12.44
CA GLY A 72 -5.73 -5.94 -12.52
C GLY A 72 -5.31 -6.50 -11.16
N SER A 73 -4.09 -7.06 -11.10
CA SER A 73 -3.50 -7.59 -9.86
C SER A 73 -2.45 -6.65 -9.23
N VAL A 74 -2.21 -5.47 -9.81
CA VAL A 74 -1.19 -4.53 -9.35
C VAL A 74 -1.86 -3.40 -8.53
N PRO A 75 -1.49 -3.21 -7.25
CA PRO A 75 -1.92 -2.06 -6.48
C PRO A 75 -1.24 -0.78 -6.99
N VAL A 76 -2.01 0.28 -7.21
CA VAL A 76 -1.53 1.58 -7.70
C VAL A 76 -2.04 2.68 -6.78
N LEU A 77 -1.12 3.42 -6.16
CA LEU A 77 -1.47 4.61 -5.39
C LEU A 77 -1.61 5.81 -6.34
N VAL A 78 -2.76 6.49 -6.28
CA VAL A 78 -3.00 7.71 -7.05
C VAL A 78 -3.07 8.89 -6.09
N VAL A 79 -2.22 9.88 -6.35
CA VAL A 79 -2.12 11.13 -5.58
C VAL A 79 -2.50 12.28 -6.49
N SER A 80 -3.52 13.04 -6.10
CA SER A 80 -4.14 14.12 -6.87
C SER A 80 -4.14 15.46 -6.12
N SER A 81 -3.29 15.61 -5.10
CA SER A 81 -3.02 16.88 -4.42
C SER A 81 -1.56 17.30 -4.62
N ALA A 82 -1.32 18.61 -4.62
CA ALA A 82 0.03 19.17 -4.75
C ALA A 82 0.90 18.82 -3.54
N GLU A 83 0.33 18.88 -2.34
CA GLU A 83 1.00 18.56 -1.08
C GLU A 83 1.39 17.08 -1.03
N GLY A 84 0.48 16.18 -1.39
CA GLY A 84 0.75 14.75 -1.43
C GLY A 84 1.80 14.39 -2.49
N ALA A 85 1.74 15.02 -3.66
CA ALA A 85 2.74 14.83 -4.70
C ALA A 85 4.13 15.32 -4.24
N ARG A 86 4.21 16.46 -3.54
CA ARG A 86 5.47 16.94 -2.95
C ARG A 86 6.01 15.95 -1.93
N GLU A 87 5.17 15.42 -1.06
CA GLU A 87 5.60 14.46 -0.04
C GLU A 87 6.10 13.14 -0.65
N VAL A 88 5.43 12.64 -1.69
CA VAL A 88 5.84 11.43 -2.40
C VAL A 88 7.12 11.64 -3.20
N LEU A 89 7.20 12.73 -3.97
CA LEU A 89 8.28 12.96 -4.94
C LEU A 89 9.53 13.63 -4.34
N LYS A 90 9.43 14.27 -3.16
CA LYS A 90 10.57 14.93 -2.50
C LYS A 90 10.99 14.21 -1.23
N THR A 91 10.04 13.94 -0.34
CA THR A 91 10.36 13.36 0.98
C THR A 91 10.59 11.85 0.87
N HIS A 92 9.78 11.17 0.06
CA HIS A 92 9.78 9.71 -0.07
C HIS A 92 10.24 9.22 -1.45
N ASP A 93 11.00 10.02 -2.21
CA ASP A 93 11.39 9.65 -3.58
C ASP A 93 12.08 8.28 -3.61
N HIS A 94 12.99 8.03 -2.66
CA HIS A 94 13.74 6.77 -2.57
C HIS A 94 12.87 5.50 -2.48
N VAL A 95 11.63 5.61 -2.00
CA VAL A 95 10.66 4.50 -1.93
C VAL A 95 9.90 4.36 -3.25
N PHE A 96 9.57 5.49 -3.88
CA PHE A 96 8.68 5.57 -5.05
C PHE A 96 9.42 5.72 -6.39
N CYS A 97 10.75 5.79 -6.39
CA CYS A 97 11.57 5.93 -7.60
C CYS A 97 11.62 4.65 -8.44
N ASN A 98 11.11 3.53 -7.94
CA ASN A 98 11.09 2.27 -8.66
C ASN A 98 10.08 2.27 -9.82
N ARG A 99 10.48 1.73 -10.98
CA ARG A 99 9.62 1.57 -12.16
C ARG A 99 9.21 0.09 -12.29
N PRO A 100 7.96 -0.28 -11.95
CA PRO A 100 7.54 -1.67 -12.03
C PRO A 100 7.55 -2.18 -13.48
N VAL A 101 8.16 -3.33 -13.67
CA VAL A 101 8.24 -4.03 -14.96
C VAL A 101 6.86 -4.61 -15.28
N LEU A 102 6.19 -4.05 -16.29
CA LEU A 102 4.92 -4.55 -16.79
C LEU A 102 5.18 -5.48 -17.98
N GLU A 103 4.72 -6.74 -17.90
CA GLU A 103 4.93 -7.73 -18.96
C GLU A 103 4.40 -7.29 -20.33
N GLY A 104 3.31 -6.52 -20.36
CA GLY A 104 2.81 -5.91 -21.60
C GLY A 104 3.85 -5.00 -22.25
N PHE A 105 4.52 -4.17 -21.46
CA PHE A 105 5.58 -3.30 -21.95
C PHE A 105 6.82 -4.07 -22.39
N ARG A 106 7.16 -5.20 -21.76
CA ARG A 106 8.29 -6.05 -22.21
C ARG A 106 8.16 -6.47 -23.67
N LYS A 107 6.94 -6.86 -24.05
CA LYS A 107 6.62 -7.32 -25.41
C LYS A 107 6.59 -6.16 -26.41
N HIS A 108 6.14 -4.98 -25.99
CA HIS A 108 6.00 -3.82 -26.87
C HIS A 108 7.27 -2.96 -26.98
N LEU A 109 8.14 -2.95 -25.98
CA LEU A 109 9.28 -2.00 -25.86
C LEU A 109 10.64 -2.70 -25.97
N TYR A 110 10.81 -3.57 -26.96
CA TYR A 110 12.05 -4.31 -27.24
C TYR A 110 12.76 -4.82 -25.97
N ASN A 111 12.01 -5.49 -25.08
CA ASN A 111 12.50 -5.96 -23.79
C ASN A 111 13.09 -4.85 -22.89
N PHE A 112 12.40 -3.71 -22.81
CA PHE A 112 12.79 -2.51 -22.04
C PHE A 112 14.06 -1.80 -22.52
N LYS A 113 14.48 -2.05 -23.77
CA LYS A 113 15.64 -1.38 -24.39
C LYS A 113 15.25 -0.18 -25.28
N ASP A 114 13.97 0.16 -25.29
CA ASP A 114 13.49 1.35 -25.99
C ASP A 114 13.93 2.62 -25.25
N VAL A 115 14.29 3.67 -26.00
CA VAL A 115 14.71 4.97 -25.46
C VAL A 115 13.63 5.61 -24.58
N THR A 116 12.37 5.26 -24.80
CA THR A 116 11.23 5.74 -24.00
C THR A 116 11.27 5.30 -22.53
N LEU A 117 12.02 4.25 -22.19
CA LEU A 117 12.19 3.75 -20.82
C LEU A 117 13.64 3.84 -20.31
N SER A 118 14.52 4.53 -21.03
CA SER A 118 15.89 4.79 -20.57
C SER A 118 15.88 5.53 -19.22
N PRO A 119 16.80 5.19 -18.29
CA PRO A 119 16.94 5.90 -17.01
C PRO A 119 17.23 7.39 -17.19
#